data_AF-A0A511J665-F1
#
_entry.id   AF-A0A511J665-F1
#
_cell.length_a   1.000
_cell.length_b   1.000
_cell.length_c   1.000
_cell.angle_alpha   90.00
_cell.angle_beta   90.00
_cell.angle_gamma   90.00
#
_symmetry.space_group_name_H-M   'P 1'
#
loop_
_entity.id
_entity.type
_entity.pdbx_description
1 polymer ?
#
loop_
_entity_poly.entity_id
_entity_poly.type
_entity_poly.pdbx_seq_one_letter_code
_entity_poly.pdbx_strand_id
1 'polypeptide(L)'
;MDTQAAGGRRASVLARWRASGTDGFTLVELLVAIVVLGALSMAVIGVILNAQAQSVVNRNRVAASNLAARELDMVRAVFSGSSTGPLTIANAGLQTNPNQFAGFVQGDPLVVDGTPYTVKRSVEWNITGSGASACEGGALVTYPSLGVSVTVTWPHMGGAAPIVQRAILTPDKKTGAQTTDSYIATKVTDQDANPLAGVAMGATGPGGSISYTDDTGCAVIKISPATTGSTYTVYVADSSYIDISGATNPSKTTGVLQRATIYSSASFQIAKPGTVKVVLQRADGTPLTAADVAGAQFTLVTSASSGASSSAVYTAAGVTTTLTKMWPTQYGAFFGTIPPLGGYAVVKLPPGGIITLDTEFATAEVDVDNLPNNPTSVLAVPAGTAATCPAGVGTATSVSGSSASLSLLPGTYDLYVFGEGYSCSPGPVAVPLASGPNDGIEWGTTKVRLTGAPAAGKVWALNKAASGLTSLATCPLTSGSAGTLAIDISNARSQDLELPAGVWYVYQTGGAATAACGSFPTANPVTLVYDTTTTVGWSNGTAGLTVTATWTTAGTAWNLYLVPPTVTTFTCGTTTPTVVAGVVAVTGGAKGGSLTGTVVRPGSGTDTWTAYAWRSGQTCKTTTFAVTPSTTTLTKSVSW
;
A
#
# COMPACT_ATOMS: atom_id res chain seq x y z
N MET A 1 35.11 15.27 83.84
CA MET A 1 35.06 16.67 83.39
C MET A 1 33.64 17.15 83.52
N ASP A 2 33.46 18.04 84.49
CA ASP A 2 32.37 19.01 84.75
C ASP A 2 30.93 18.54 84.95
N THR A 3 30.71 18.16 86.21
CA THR A 3 29.56 18.50 87.06
C THR A 3 29.20 20.00 87.04
N GLN A 4 27.92 20.33 86.87
CA GLN A 4 27.30 21.46 87.58
C GLN A 4 25.86 21.15 88.00
N ALA A 5 25.62 21.38 89.29
CA ALA A 5 24.35 21.38 89.98
C ALA A 5 24.02 22.81 90.44
N ALA A 6 22.75 23.20 90.35
CA ALA A 6 22.07 24.25 91.15
C ALA A 6 20.58 24.17 90.75
N GLY A 7 19.57 24.07 91.62
CA GLY A 7 19.43 24.46 93.01
C GLY A 7 18.69 25.81 93.10
N GLY A 8 17.39 25.84 93.43
CA GLY A 8 16.75 27.11 93.87
C GLY A 8 15.23 27.31 93.76
N ARG A 9 14.49 26.81 94.76
CA ARG A 9 13.40 27.47 95.56
C ARG A 9 12.21 28.21 94.89
N ARG A 10 11.02 27.69 95.25
CA ARG A 10 9.82 28.33 95.86
C ARG A 10 9.24 29.62 95.24
N ALA A 11 7.98 29.54 94.79
CA ALA A 11 6.92 30.46 95.23
C ALA A 11 5.53 29.93 94.86
N SER A 12 4.68 29.86 95.88
CA SER A 12 3.24 29.69 95.84
C SER A 12 2.54 30.82 95.07
N VAL A 13 1.77 30.47 94.04
CA VAL A 13 0.60 31.26 93.60
C VAL A 13 -0.58 30.31 93.44
N LEU A 14 -1.07 29.82 94.58
CA LEU A 14 -2.50 29.57 94.74
C LEU A 14 -3.16 30.94 94.92
N ALA A 15 -3.68 31.52 93.84
CA ALA A 15 -4.61 32.63 93.95
C ALA A 15 -5.55 32.69 92.74
N ARG A 16 -6.77 32.21 92.99
CA ARG A 16 -8.02 32.84 92.53
C ARG A 16 -8.42 32.63 91.05
N TRP A 17 -8.96 31.44 90.75
CA TRP A 17 -10.06 31.25 89.77
C TRP A 17 -11.02 30.12 90.22
N ARG A 18 -11.55 30.23 91.44
CA ARG A 18 -12.81 29.58 91.84
C ARG A 18 -13.83 30.67 92.20
N ALA A 19 -14.58 31.06 91.18
CA ALA A 19 -15.89 31.72 91.18
C ALA A 19 -16.16 32.00 89.70
N SER A 20 -17.24 31.62 89.04
CA SER A 20 -18.54 31.08 89.41
C SER A 20 -19.22 30.78 88.07
N GLY A 21 -19.78 29.59 87.89
CA GLY A 21 -20.47 29.22 86.66
C GLY A 21 -20.58 27.72 86.50
N THR A 22 -21.40 27.07 87.33
CA THR A 22 -22.02 25.81 86.96
C THR A 22 -23.13 26.13 85.95
N ASP A 23 -22.74 26.47 84.73
CA ASP A 23 -23.62 26.39 83.57
C ASP A 23 -23.41 25.00 82.97
N GLY A 24 -24.50 24.27 82.73
CA GLY A 24 -24.45 22.89 82.27
C GLY A 24 -23.55 22.77 81.03
N PHE A 25 -22.70 21.74 81.02
CA PHE A 25 -21.97 21.33 79.81
C PHE A 25 -22.98 21.24 78.67
N THR A 26 -22.94 22.21 77.76
CA THR A 26 -23.84 22.20 76.62
C THR A 26 -23.43 21.03 75.74
N LEU A 27 -24.42 20.33 75.16
CA LEU A 27 -24.20 19.20 74.25
C LEU A 27 -23.21 19.56 73.10
N VAL A 28 -23.12 20.84 72.77
CA VAL A 28 -22.19 21.44 71.81
C VAL A 28 -20.73 21.33 72.25
N GLU A 29 -20.39 21.57 73.52
CA GLU A 29 -19.00 21.51 74.00
C GLU A 29 -18.44 20.08 74.00
N LEU A 30 -19.29 19.09 74.36
CA LEU A 30 -18.94 17.67 74.24
C LEU A 30 -18.73 17.27 72.77
N LEU A 31 -19.58 17.75 71.86
CA LEU A 31 -19.44 17.48 70.42
C LEU A 31 -18.15 18.09 69.85
N VAL A 32 -17.83 19.33 70.21
CA VAL A 32 -16.57 19.99 69.80
C VAL A 32 -15.36 19.23 70.38
N ALA A 33 -15.41 18.80 71.64
CA ALA A 33 -14.33 18.03 72.25
C ALA A 33 -14.09 16.69 71.53
N ILE A 34 -15.15 15.98 71.14
CA ILE A 34 -15.04 14.71 70.38
C ILE A 34 -14.46 14.95 68.98
N VAL A 35 -14.87 16.02 68.29
CA VAL A 35 -14.34 16.35 66.95
C VAL A 35 -12.86 16.72 67.03
N VAL A 36 -12.46 17.55 67.99
CA VAL A 36 -11.06 17.94 68.19
C VAL A 36 -10.22 16.74 68.59
N LEU A 37 -10.70 15.89 69.51
CA LEU A 37 -10.02 14.65 69.88
C LEU A 37 -9.88 13.69 68.70
N GLY A 38 -10.93 13.55 67.88
CA GLY A 38 -10.90 12.73 66.67
C GLY A 38 -9.87 13.22 65.66
N ALA A 39 -9.83 14.52 65.38
CA ALA A 39 -8.86 15.14 64.47
C ALA A 39 -7.42 14.98 64.97
N LEU A 40 -7.17 15.21 66.27
CA LEU A 40 -5.86 15.01 66.88
C LEU A 40 -5.44 13.53 66.85
N SER A 41 -6.38 12.61 67.10
CA SER A 41 -6.09 11.16 67.05
C SER A 41 -5.71 10.71 65.64
N MET A 42 -6.39 11.21 64.59
CA MET A 42 -6.03 10.92 63.20
C MET A 42 -4.64 11.46 62.84
N ALA A 43 -4.30 12.67 63.30
CA ALA A 43 -2.97 13.23 63.08
C ALA A 43 -1.87 12.37 63.74
N VAL A 44 -2.09 11.93 64.98
CA VAL A 44 -1.14 11.06 65.70
C VAL A 44 -1.00 9.69 65.02
N ILE A 45 -2.11 9.08 64.58
CA ILE A 45 -2.08 7.83 63.82
C ILE A 45 -1.26 8.00 62.53
N GLY A 46 -1.46 9.10 61.80
CA GLY A 46 -0.68 9.41 60.60
C GLY A 46 0.82 9.48 60.86
N VAL A 47 1.24 10.12 61.95
CA VAL A 47 2.65 10.20 62.36
C VAL A 47 3.20 8.82 62.73
N ILE A 48 2.44 8.00 63.47
CA ILE A 48 2.86 6.65 63.85
C ILE A 48 3.02 5.74 62.62
N LEU A 49 2.06 5.77 61.70
CA LEU A 49 2.12 4.98 60.46
C LEU A 49 3.31 5.40 59.58
N ASN A 50 3.59 6.70 59.49
CA ASN A 50 4.76 7.20 58.77
C ASN A 50 6.07 6.76 59.45
N ALA A 51 6.16 6.85 60.78
CA ALA A 51 7.34 6.38 61.52
C ALA A 51 7.56 4.87 61.36
N GLN A 52 6.50 4.07 61.35
CA GLN A 52 6.57 2.63 61.09
C GLN A 52 7.03 2.33 59.66
N ALA A 53 6.47 3.04 58.66
CA ALA A 53 6.89 2.90 57.27
C ALA A 53 8.38 3.26 57.08
N GLN A 54 8.85 4.35 57.71
CA GLN A 54 10.27 4.72 57.70
C GLN A 54 11.15 3.67 58.39
N SER A 55 10.68 3.06 59.48
CA SER A 55 11.40 1.98 60.16
C SER A 55 11.57 0.74 59.25
N VAL A 56 10.51 0.33 58.54
CA VAL A 56 10.57 -0.77 57.57
C VAL A 56 11.54 -0.44 56.44
N VAL A 57 11.47 0.78 55.88
CA VAL A 57 12.42 1.22 54.83
C VAL A 57 13.86 1.18 55.33
N ASN A 58 14.13 1.62 56.56
CA ASN A 58 15.48 1.60 57.12
C ASN A 58 15.99 0.16 57.35
N ARG A 59 15.15 -0.75 57.85
CA ARG A 59 15.50 -2.18 57.96
C ARG A 59 15.84 -2.76 56.58
N ASN A 60 15.01 -2.46 55.57
CA ASN A 60 15.23 -2.95 54.22
C ASN A 60 16.52 -2.39 53.60
N ARG A 61 16.87 -1.13 53.87
CA ARG A 61 18.13 -0.52 53.43
C ARG A 61 19.35 -1.17 54.06
N VAL A 62 19.29 -1.50 55.35
CA VAL A 62 20.38 -2.20 56.05
C VAL A 62 20.55 -3.61 55.49
N ALA A 63 19.46 -4.36 55.31
CA ALA A 63 19.50 -5.66 54.66
C ALA A 63 20.07 -5.60 53.24
N ALA A 64 19.60 -4.65 52.42
CA ALA A 64 20.11 -4.42 51.07
C ALA A 64 21.61 -4.07 51.05
N SER A 65 22.08 -3.25 52.00
CA SER A 65 23.51 -2.93 52.14
C SER A 65 24.36 -4.14 52.53
N ASN A 66 23.84 -5.01 53.41
CA ASN A 66 24.54 -6.24 53.78
C ASN A 66 24.57 -7.24 52.62
N LEU A 67 23.50 -7.33 51.84
CA LEU A 67 23.47 -8.14 50.60
C LEU A 67 24.46 -7.61 49.57
N ALA A 68 24.54 -6.29 49.37
CA ALA A 68 25.49 -5.67 48.48
C ALA A 68 26.95 -5.95 48.89
N ALA A 69 27.24 -5.82 50.20
CA ALA A 69 28.57 -6.08 50.75
C ALA A 69 28.96 -7.55 50.62
N ARG A 70 28.03 -8.46 50.94
CA ARG A 70 28.22 -9.91 50.77
C ARG A 70 28.52 -10.27 49.32
N GLU A 71 27.81 -9.69 48.37
CA GLU A 71 28.07 -9.92 46.94
C GLU A 71 29.46 -9.42 46.55
N LEU A 72 29.85 -8.20 46.98
CA LEU A 72 31.20 -7.68 46.72
C LEU A 72 32.31 -8.55 47.33
N ASP A 73 32.10 -9.09 48.54
CA ASP A 73 33.09 -9.97 49.18
C ASP A 73 33.19 -11.33 48.46
N MET A 74 32.08 -11.87 47.95
CA MET A 74 32.12 -13.06 47.07
C MET A 74 32.85 -12.76 45.76
N VAL A 75 32.64 -11.60 45.16
CA VAL A 75 33.39 -11.17 43.97
C VAL A 75 34.88 -11.06 44.28
N ARG A 76 35.28 -10.47 45.41
CA ARG A 76 36.69 -10.40 45.86
C ARG A 76 37.30 -11.78 46.08
N ALA A 77 36.54 -12.71 46.63
CA ALA A 77 36.99 -14.09 46.85
C ALA A 77 37.25 -14.80 45.51
N VAL A 78 36.34 -14.68 44.54
CA VAL A 78 36.53 -15.25 43.19
C VAL A 78 37.68 -14.56 42.46
N PHE A 79 37.82 -13.24 42.63
CA PHE A 79 38.84 -12.42 41.98
C PHE A 79 40.24 -12.82 42.41
N SER A 80 40.44 -13.05 43.71
CA SER A 80 41.74 -13.41 44.29
C SER A 80 42.00 -14.93 44.31
N GLY A 81 40.96 -15.75 44.16
CA GLY A 81 41.04 -17.20 44.31
C GLY A 81 41.78 -17.95 43.20
N SER A 82 42.01 -17.34 42.03
CA SER A 82 42.76 -17.97 40.94
C SER A 82 43.38 -16.96 39.99
N SER A 83 44.37 -17.38 39.19
CA SER A 83 45.00 -16.54 38.17
C SER A 83 44.06 -16.13 37.02
N THR A 84 42.96 -16.87 36.82
CA THR A 84 41.89 -16.57 35.86
C THR A 84 40.67 -15.93 36.51
N GLY A 85 40.68 -15.71 37.83
CA GLY A 85 39.59 -15.10 38.60
C GLY A 85 39.14 -13.74 38.06
N PRO A 86 40.06 -12.80 37.78
CA PRO A 86 39.70 -11.50 37.20
C PRO A 86 38.98 -11.64 35.84
N LEU A 87 39.43 -12.57 34.98
CA LEU A 87 38.79 -12.84 33.69
C LEU A 87 37.43 -13.48 33.84
N THR A 88 37.29 -14.39 34.80
CA THR A 88 36.02 -15.08 35.08
C THR A 88 34.94 -14.08 35.48
N ILE A 89 35.29 -13.12 36.35
CA ILE A 89 34.37 -12.07 36.80
C ILE A 89 34.08 -11.08 35.67
N ALA A 90 35.10 -10.66 34.92
CA ALA A 90 34.92 -9.76 33.77
C ALA A 90 33.99 -10.36 32.70
N ASN A 91 34.20 -11.62 32.34
CA ASN A 91 33.40 -12.32 31.33
C ASN A 91 31.97 -12.60 31.78
N ALA A 92 31.72 -12.66 33.09
CA ALA A 92 30.36 -12.78 33.61
C ALA A 92 29.53 -11.50 33.38
N GLY A 93 30.18 -10.33 33.27
CA GLY A 93 29.53 -9.06 32.94
C GLY A 93 28.38 -8.70 33.89
N LEU A 94 27.20 -8.39 33.32
CA LEU A 94 25.98 -8.13 34.07
C LEU A 94 25.33 -9.44 34.55
N GLN A 95 25.14 -9.58 35.86
CA GLN A 95 24.50 -10.73 36.49
C GLN A 95 23.36 -10.29 37.40
N THR A 96 22.27 -11.06 37.41
CA THR A 96 21.13 -10.85 38.33
C THR A 96 21.05 -12.03 39.29
N ASN A 97 21.07 -11.75 40.59
CA ASN A 97 21.07 -12.71 41.69
C ASN A 97 22.08 -13.87 41.50
N PRO A 98 23.37 -13.56 41.23
CA PRO A 98 24.37 -14.58 40.89
C PRO A 98 24.69 -15.53 42.04
N ASN A 99 24.67 -15.06 43.29
CA ASN A 99 25.09 -15.82 44.47
C ASN A 99 23.92 -16.02 45.46
N GLN A 100 23.22 -17.14 45.32
CA GLN A 100 22.08 -17.48 46.16
C GLN A 100 22.46 -17.87 47.60
N PHE A 101 21.45 -17.95 48.46
CA PHE A 101 21.59 -18.67 49.73
C PHE A 101 21.50 -20.19 49.49
N ALA A 102 22.05 -20.98 50.40
CA ALA A 102 21.96 -22.44 50.31
C ALA A 102 20.49 -22.89 50.27
N GLY A 103 20.14 -23.71 49.28
CA GLY A 103 18.77 -24.23 49.08
C GLY A 103 17.89 -23.40 48.13
N PHE A 104 18.40 -22.33 47.52
CA PHE A 104 17.65 -21.49 46.57
C PHE A 104 18.19 -21.62 45.12
N VAL A 105 17.36 -21.29 44.13
CA VAL A 105 17.69 -21.40 42.70
C VAL A 105 18.38 -20.13 42.21
N GLN A 106 19.47 -20.27 41.46
CA GLN A 106 20.21 -19.14 40.90
C GLN A 106 19.30 -18.29 39.99
N GLY A 107 19.38 -16.96 40.12
CA GLY A 107 18.50 -16.02 39.41
C GLY A 107 17.28 -15.54 40.21
N ASP A 108 16.80 -16.28 41.19
CA ASP A 108 15.63 -15.88 42.00
C ASP A 108 15.95 -14.70 42.95
N PRO A 109 14.96 -13.87 43.32
CA PRO A 109 15.17 -12.84 44.34
C PRO A 109 15.69 -13.43 45.67
N LEU A 110 16.67 -12.78 46.29
CA LEU A 110 17.18 -13.18 47.60
C LEU A 110 16.18 -12.75 48.68
N VAL A 111 15.60 -13.71 49.40
CA VAL A 111 14.61 -13.40 50.45
C VAL A 111 15.29 -13.22 51.81
N VAL A 112 15.13 -12.05 52.42
CA VAL A 112 15.57 -11.76 53.80
C VAL A 112 14.36 -11.30 54.60
N ASP A 113 14.06 -11.99 55.70
CA ASP A 113 12.91 -11.72 56.57
C ASP A 113 11.56 -11.59 55.81
N GLY A 114 11.37 -12.45 54.80
CA GLY A 114 10.16 -12.46 53.97
C GLY A 114 10.10 -11.37 52.88
N THR A 115 11.09 -10.49 52.79
CA THR A 115 11.18 -9.47 51.73
C THR A 115 12.12 -9.96 50.62
N PRO A 116 11.66 -10.02 49.34
CA PRO A 116 12.53 -10.40 48.23
C PRO A 116 13.39 -9.21 47.77
N TYR A 117 14.69 -9.44 47.60
CA TYR A 117 15.67 -8.46 47.11
C TYR A 117 16.22 -8.90 45.74
N THR A 118 16.36 -7.94 44.83
CA THR A 118 17.05 -8.16 43.55
C THR A 118 18.45 -7.56 43.64
N VAL A 119 19.46 -8.39 43.50
CA VAL A 119 20.88 -8.01 43.48
C VAL A 119 21.36 -8.04 42.03
N LYS A 120 21.75 -6.89 41.49
CA LYS A 120 22.37 -6.78 40.17
C LYS A 120 23.84 -6.44 40.33
N ARG A 121 24.72 -7.26 39.76
CA ARG A 121 26.17 -7.01 39.70
C ARG A 121 26.53 -6.64 38.27
N SER A 122 27.11 -5.47 38.06
CA SER A 122 27.81 -5.11 36.81
C SER A 122 29.31 -5.09 37.06
N VAL A 123 30.05 -5.53 36.05
CA VAL A 123 31.51 -5.62 36.06
C VAL A 123 32.03 -5.05 34.77
N GLU A 124 33.03 -4.18 34.87
CA GLU A 124 33.67 -3.56 33.73
C GLU A 124 35.18 -3.39 33.95
N TRP A 125 35.95 -3.37 32.87
CA TRP A 125 37.35 -2.98 32.93
C TRP A 125 37.47 -1.47 33.00
N ASN A 126 37.85 -0.95 34.17
CA ASN A 126 38.27 0.43 34.33
C ASN A 126 39.77 0.56 34.01
N ILE A 127 40.04 1.03 32.81
CA ILE A 127 41.40 1.31 32.35
C ILE A 127 41.72 2.75 32.73
N THR A 128 42.60 2.92 33.72
CA THR A 128 42.94 4.23 34.26
C THR A 128 43.60 5.12 33.21
N GLY A 129 42.98 6.27 32.92
CA GLY A 129 43.48 7.43 32.19
C GLY A 129 43.02 8.72 32.89
N SER A 130 43.21 9.90 32.29
CA SER A 130 42.78 11.19 32.88
C SER A 130 41.29 11.53 32.71
N GLY A 131 40.52 10.68 32.02
CA GLY A 131 39.07 10.86 31.79
C GLY A 131 38.18 10.18 32.82
N ALA A 132 36.88 10.48 32.82
CA ALA A 132 35.89 9.87 33.71
C ALA A 132 35.54 8.41 33.31
N SER A 133 35.81 8.02 32.06
CA SER A 133 35.71 6.64 31.57
C SER A 133 36.83 6.33 30.55
N ALA A 134 37.06 5.05 30.27
CA ALA A 134 38.02 4.61 29.24
C ALA A 134 37.65 5.10 27.82
N CYS A 135 36.39 5.51 27.62
CA CYS A 135 35.88 6.04 26.36
C CYS A 135 36.24 7.51 26.11
N GLU A 136 36.72 8.25 27.12
CA GLU A 136 37.03 9.69 27.01
C GLU A 136 38.49 10.00 26.63
N GLY A 137 39.33 8.97 26.43
CA GLY A 137 40.68 9.12 25.91
C GLY A 137 41.78 8.66 26.86
N GLY A 138 42.71 7.89 26.30
CA GLY A 138 43.93 7.36 26.90
C GLY A 138 44.61 6.46 25.87
N ALA A 139 45.94 6.46 25.77
CA ALA A 139 46.66 5.68 24.74
C ALA A 139 47.39 4.45 25.30
N LEU A 140 47.61 4.42 26.62
CA LEU A 140 48.42 3.39 27.28
C LEU A 140 47.65 2.83 28.48
N VAL A 141 47.50 1.50 28.49
CA VAL A 141 46.90 0.75 29.59
C VAL A 141 48.01 0.32 30.53
N THR A 142 48.40 1.16 31.48
CA THR A 142 49.50 0.80 32.38
C THR A 142 49.07 -0.24 33.41
N TYR A 143 47.83 -0.13 33.93
CA TYR A 143 47.25 -1.11 34.88
C TYR A 143 45.73 -1.18 34.69
N PRO A 144 45.18 -2.24 34.06
CA PRO A 144 43.73 -2.40 33.96
C PRO A 144 43.19 -2.77 35.35
N SER A 145 42.19 -2.03 35.83
CA SER A 145 41.46 -2.35 37.06
C SER A 145 40.05 -2.80 36.71
N LEU A 146 39.42 -3.59 37.56
CA LEU A 146 38.05 -4.06 37.36
C LEU A 146 37.11 -3.26 38.26
N GLY A 147 36.27 -2.42 37.66
CA GLY A 147 35.16 -1.78 38.35
C GLY A 147 34.05 -2.79 38.58
N VAL A 148 33.62 -2.95 39.84
CA VAL A 148 32.49 -3.79 40.21
C VAL A 148 31.46 -2.90 40.89
N SER A 149 30.24 -2.89 40.37
CA SER A 149 29.10 -2.19 40.97
C SER A 149 28.00 -3.18 41.31
N VAL A 150 27.56 -3.17 42.56
CA VAL A 150 26.45 -4.01 43.05
C VAL A 150 25.30 -3.11 43.45
N THR A 151 24.18 -3.27 42.77
CA THR A 151 22.93 -2.55 43.02
C THR A 151 21.89 -3.49 43.60
N VAL A 152 21.28 -3.11 44.71
CA VAL A 152 20.24 -3.91 45.38
C VAL A 152 18.93 -3.12 45.46
N THR A 153 17.85 -3.74 45.00
CA THR A 153 16.48 -3.22 45.04
C THR A 153 15.53 -4.20 45.74
N TRP A 154 14.39 -3.71 46.22
CA TRP A 154 13.31 -4.53 46.80
C TRP A 154 11.94 -3.97 46.40
N PRO A 155 10.84 -4.73 46.49
CA PRO A 155 9.50 -4.21 46.23
C PRO A 155 9.14 -3.05 47.17
N HIS A 156 8.35 -2.09 46.68
CA HIS A 156 7.82 -0.98 47.48
C HIS A 156 8.89 -0.11 48.15
N MET A 157 10.01 0.19 47.46
CA MET A 157 11.02 1.13 47.96
C MET A 157 10.48 2.55 48.25
N GLY A 158 9.29 2.87 47.73
CA GLY A 158 8.73 4.22 47.81
C GLY A 158 9.66 5.22 47.15
N GLY A 159 9.99 6.30 47.87
CA GLY A 159 10.98 7.29 47.44
C GLY A 159 12.43 6.95 47.78
N ALA A 160 12.73 5.77 48.33
CA ALA A 160 14.11 5.38 48.64
C ALA A 160 14.88 5.01 47.37
N ALA A 161 16.10 5.54 47.23
CA ALA A 161 17.00 5.17 46.14
C ALA A 161 17.56 3.74 46.32
N PRO A 162 17.88 3.03 45.22
CA PRO A 162 18.62 1.76 45.27
C PRO A 162 19.92 1.86 46.04
N ILE A 163 20.29 0.79 46.75
CA ILE A 163 21.61 0.72 47.40
C ILE A 163 22.64 0.29 46.37
N VAL A 164 23.65 1.13 46.15
CA VAL A 164 24.75 0.87 45.21
C VAL A 164 26.06 0.82 45.99
N GLN A 165 26.80 -0.27 45.89
CA GLN A 165 28.17 -0.37 46.39
C GLN A 165 29.13 -0.61 45.23
N ARG A 166 30.24 0.11 45.23
CA ARG A 166 31.25 0.04 44.17
C ARG A 166 32.61 -0.35 44.75
N ALA A 167 33.36 -1.17 44.02
CA ALA A 167 34.73 -1.53 44.34
C ALA A 167 35.58 -1.51 43.07
N ILE A 168 36.86 -1.18 43.20
CA ILE A 168 37.86 -1.31 42.15
C ILE A 168 38.79 -2.45 42.56
N LEU A 169 38.91 -3.46 41.71
CA LEU A 169 39.75 -4.63 41.94
C LEU A 169 40.89 -4.63 40.91
N THR A 170 42.12 -4.48 41.37
CA THR A 170 43.30 -4.48 40.49
C THR A 170 43.91 -5.89 40.49
N PRO A 171 44.02 -6.55 39.32
CA PRO A 171 44.66 -7.84 39.23
C PRO A 171 46.16 -7.70 39.49
N ASP A 172 46.80 -8.71 40.09
CA ASP A 172 48.26 -8.72 40.20
C ASP A 172 48.88 -8.80 38.78
N LYS A 173 50.04 -8.19 38.58
CA LYS A 173 50.74 -8.02 37.30
C LYS A 173 51.02 -9.34 36.56
N LYS A 174 50.91 -10.48 37.25
CA LYS A 174 51.12 -11.84 36.72
C LYS A 174 49.81 -12.64 36.53
N THR A 175 48.66 -12.11 36.92
CA THR A 175 47.36 -12.81 36.94
C THR A 175 46.28 -11.97 36.27
N GLY A 176 45.32 -12.57 35.56
CA GLY A 176 44.12 -11.88 35.08
C GLY A 176 44.24 -11.16 33.73
N ALA A 177 45.18 -10.23 33.54
CA ALA A 177 45.42 -9.58 32.25
C ALA A 177 46.84 -9.88 31.80
N GLN A 178 47.01 -10.59 30.68
CA GLN A 178 48.34 -10.79 30.12
C GLN A 178 48.88 -9.43 29.70
N THR A 179 50.19 -9.18 29.86
CA THR A 179 50.83 -7.95 29.37
C THR A 179 50.72 -7.77 27.85
N THR A 180 50.20 -8.79 27.15
CA THR A 180 49.92 -8.79 25.73
C THR A 180 48.46 -8.48 25.38
N ASP A 181 47.55 -8.46 26.36
CA ASP A 181 46.15 -8.10 26.13
C ASP A 181 46.03 -6.63 25.76
N SER A 182 45.05 -6.33 24.91
CA SER A 182 44.66 -4.97 24.54
C SER A 182 43.17 -4.79 24.79
N TYR A 183 42.70 -3.56 24.66
CA TYR A 183 41.32 -3.23 24.99
C TYR A 183 40.69 -2.34 23.94
N ILE A 184 39.38 -2.50 23.77
CA ILE A 184 38.55 -1.64 22.93
C ILE A 184 37.53 -1.00 23.87
N ALA A 185 37.62 0.31 24.03
CA ALA A 185 36.60 1.11 24.71
C ALA A 185 35.58 1.59 23.68
N THR A 186 34.30 1.37 24.01
CA THR A 186 33.18 1.67 23.12
C THR A 186 32.18 2.56 23.83
N LYS A 187 31.85 3.70 23.22
CA LYS A 187 30.81 4.59 23.74
C LYS A 187 29.49 4.28 23.06
N VAL A 188 28.42 4.11 23.83
CA VAL A 188 27.07 3.87 23.35
C VAL A 188 26.16 4.95 23.91
N THR A 189 25.46 5.63 23.01
CA THR A 189 24.47 6.66 23.36
C THR A 189 23.11 6.35 22.73
N ASP A 190 22.06 6.89 23.32
CA ASP A 190 20.70 6.82 22.77
C ASP A 190 20.47 7.83 21.62
N GLN A 191 19.24 7.87 21.11
CA GLN A 191 18.82 8.81 20.08
C GLN A 191 18.95 10.29 20.48
N ASP A 192 18.94 10.59 21.78
CA ASP A 192 19.05 11.94 22.35
C ASP A 192 20.48 12.24 22.84
N ALA A 193 21.45 11.38 22.47
CA ALA A 193 22.86 11.44 22.86
C ALA A 193 23.15 11.22 24.36
N ASN A 194 22.19 10.68 25.12
CA ASN A 194 22.42 10.27 26.51
C ASN A 194 23.15 8.92 26.55
N PRO A 195 24.01 8.67 27.55
CA PRO A 195 24.66 7.37 27.71
C PRO A 195 23.66 6.23 27.94
N LEU A 196 23.87 5.09 27.27
CA LEU A 196 23.04 3.88 27.46
C LEU A 196 23.80 2.81 28.23
N ALA A 197 23.32 2.48 29.43
CA ALA A 197 23.85 1.43 30.29
C ALA A 197 23.26 0.04 29.98
N GLY A 198 24.02 -1.01 30.27
CA GLY A 198 23.60 -2.41 30.17
C GLY A 198 23.52 -2.97 28.75
N VAL A 199 24.03 -2.26 27.74
CA VAL A 199 24.06 -2.72 26.34
C VAL A 199 25.20 -3.70 26.16
N ALA A 200 24.90 -4.88 25.62
CA ALA A 200 25.91 -5.88 25.29
C ALA A 200 26.73 -5.44 24.07
N MET A 201 28.05 -5.39 24.22
CA MET A 201 29.02 -5.01 23.20
C MET A 201 29.99 -6.16 22.95
N GLY A 202 30.27 -6.47 21.69
CA GLY A 202 31.17 -7.55 21.31
C GLY A 202 32.29 -7.10 20.37
N ALA A 203 33.35 -7.88 20.30
CA ALA A 203 34.38 -7.74 19.27
C ALA A 203 34.66 -9.10 18.60
N THR A 204 34.67 -9.16 17.28
CA THR A 204 35.12 -10.33 16.53
C THR A 204 36.60 -10.21 16.20
N GLY A 205 37.37 -11.25 16.52
CA GLY A 205 38.82 -11.36 16.32
C GLY A 205 39.47 -12.24 17.40
N PRO A 206 40.79 -12.45 17.37
CA PRO A 206 41.50 -13.25 18.37
C PRO A 206 41.25 -12.77 19.81
N GLY A 207 40.67 -13.63 20.64
CA GLY A 207 40.41 -13.34 22.05
C GLY A 207 39.33 -12.28 22.30
N GLY A 208 38.49 -11.97 21.31
CA GLY A 208 37.34 -11.08 21.50
C GLY A 208 36.32 -11.64 22.50
N SER A 209 35.76 -10.76 23.33
CA SER A 209 34.74 -11.10 24.34
C SER A 209 33.50 -10.23 24.21
N ILE A 210 32.47 -10.55 24.99
CA ILE A 210 31.32 -9.66 25.23
C ILE A 210 31.59 -8.87 26.50
N SER A 211 31.22 -7.59 26.48
CA SER A 211 31.23 -6.68 27.64
C SER A 211 29.90 -5.91 27.67
N TYR A 212 29.60 -5.22 28.76
CA TYR A 212 28.37 -4.44 28.89
C TYR A 212 28.70 -2.97 29.16
N THR A 213 27.85 -2.07 28.69
CA THR A 213 28.02 -0.65 28.97
C THR A 213 27.65 -0.31 30.42
N ASP A 214 28.36 0.63 31.01
CA ASP A 214 28.10 1.17 32.35
C ASP A 214 27.12 2.35 32.35
N ASP A 215 26.96 3.02 33.51
CA ASP A 215 26.12 4.21 33.65
C ASP A 215 26.59 5.39 32.78
N THR A 216 27.85 5.37 32.33
CA THR A 216 28.40 6.35 31.39
C THR A 216 28.25 5.93 29.93
N GLY A 217 27.63 4.78 29.65
CA GLY A 217 27.49 4.24 28.30
C GLY A 217 28.80 3.74 27.71
N CYS A 218 29.82 3.49 28.53
CA CYS A 218 31.10 2.96 28.10
C CYS A 218 31.14 1.44 28.34
N ALA A 219 31.54 0.67 27.33
CA ALA A 219 31.90 -0.74 27.51
C ALA A 219 33.36 -0.95 27.09
N VAL A 220 34.11 -1.68 27.92
CA VAL A 220 35.50 -2.02 27.65
C VAL A 220 35.61 -3.52 27.37
N ILE A 221 36.03 -3.84 26.15
CA ILE A 221 36.14 -5.21 25.64
C ILE A 221 37.62 -5.61 25.66
N LYS A 222 37.94 -6.75 26.24
CA LYS A 222 39.27 -7.33 26.19
C LYS A 222 39.47 -8.03 24.83
N ILE A 223 40.68 -7.90 24.27
CA ILE A 223 41.13 -8.57 23.05
C ILE A 223 42.57 -9.07 23.23
N SER A 224 43.02 -9.99 22.37
CA SER A 224 44.38 -10.56 22.44
C SER A 224 45.10 -10.48 21.09
N PRO A 225 45.67 -9.32 20.71
CA PRO A 225 46.34 -9.14 19.42
C PRO A 225 47.57 -10.03 19.21
N ALA A 226 47.79 -10.44 17.97
CA ALA A 226 49.03 -11.07 17.53
C ALA A 226 50.23 -10.12 17.74
N THR A 227 51.45 -10.66 17.74
CA THR A 227 52.68 -9.87 17.95
C THR A 227 52.84 -8.76 16.90
N THR A 228 52.37 -8.98 15.67
CA THR A 228 52.34 -8.01 14.56
C THR A 228 51.13 -7.07 14.58
N GLY A 229 50.25 -7.22 15.57
CA GLY A 229 48.94 -6.55 15.65
C GLY A 229 47.81 -7.32 14.98
N SER A 230 46.58 -6.92 15.23
CA SER A 230 45.37 -7.52 14.66
C SER A 230 44.25 -6.49 14.47
N THR A 231 43.45 -6.66 13.42
CA THR A 231 42.24 -5.87 13.16
C THR A 231 41.05 -6.57 13.83
N TYR A 232 40.14 -5.79 14.42
CA TYR A 232 38.92 -6.30 15.07
C TYR A 232 37.69 -5.62 14.49
N THR A 233 36.54 -6.27 14.57
CA THR A 233 35.25 -5.63 14.30
C THR A 233 34.45 -5.60 15.58
N VAL A 234 34.13 -4.40 16.02
CA VAL A 234 33.36 -4.13 17.23
C VAL A 234 31.91 -3.95 16.85
N TYR A 235 30.98 -4.49 17.62
CA TYR A 235 29.57 -4.45 17.30
C TYR A 235 28.70 -4.39 18.55
N VAL A 236 27.49 -3.86 18.39
CA VAL A 236 26.43 -3.99 19.39
C VAL A 236 25.89 -5.42 19.30
N ALA A 237 26.06 -6.20 20.37
CA ALA A 237 25.65 -7.61 20.40
C ALA A 237 24.15 -7.78 20.71
N ASP A 238 23.49 -6.71 21.18
CA ASP A 238 22.07 -6.71 21.49
C ASP A 238 21.22 -6.35 20.26
N SER A 239 20.56 -7.37 19.68
CA SER A 239 19.68 -7.22 18.51
C SER A 239 18.36 -6.53 18.80
N SER A 240 18.05 -6.20 20.06
CA SER A 240 16.89 -5.38 20.43
C SER A 240 17.09 -3.89 20.16
N TYR A 241 18.29 -3.50 19.73
CA TYR A 241 18.63 -2.15 19.31
C TYR A 241 18.91 -2.08 17.81
N ILE A 242 18.61 -0.92 17.23
CA ILE A 242 18.99 -0.54 15.86
C ILE A 242 19.87 0.72 15.92
N ASP A 243 20.63 1.01 14.87
CA ASP A 243 21.22 2.33 14.66
C ASP A 243 20.28 3.26 13.86
N ILE A 244 20.75 4.49 13.60
CA ILE A 244 20.00 5.50 12.83
C ILE A 244 19.69 5.08 11.39
N SER A 245 20.40 4.08 10.84
CA SER A 245 20.13 3.49 9.52
C SER A 245 19.07 2.37 9.57
N GLY A 246 18.61 2.00 10.76
CA GLY A 246 17.72 0.86 10.98
C GLY A 246 18.44 -0.49 11.04
N ALA A 247 19.77 -0.51 11.03
CA ALA A 247 20.55 -1.73 11.06
C ALA A 247 20.57 -2.31 12.48
N THR A 248 20.24 -3.60 12.61
CA THR A 248 20.45 -4.37 13.83
C THR A 248 21.92 -4.76 13.94
N ASN A 249 22.46 -4.80 15.16
CA ASN A 249 23.86 -5.12 15.45
C ASN A 249 24.87 -4.26 14.65
N PRO A 250 24.78 -2.91 14.71
CA PRO A 250 25.73 -2.04 14.02
C PRO A 250 27.17 -2.35 14.44
N SER A 251 28.10 -2.24 13.49
CA SER A 251 29.51 -2.60 13.70
C SER A 251 30.49 -1.59 13.13
N LYS A 252 31.71 -1.56 13.68
CA LYS A 252 32.84 -0.70 13.27
C LYS A 252 34.14 -1.50 13.35
N THR A 253 35.01 -1.34 12.36
CA THR A 253 36.32 -1.99 12.33
C THR A 253 37.35 -1.14 13.07
N THR A 254 38.04 -1.73 14.05
CA THR A 254 39.24 -1.13 14.63
C THR A 254 40.35 -1.23 13.60
N GLY A 255 41.22 -0.23 13.46
CA GLY A 255 42.47 -0.41 12.72
C GLY A 255 43.33 -1.54 13.33
N VAL A 256 44.57 -1.69 12.85
CA VAL A 256 45.51 -2.68 13.43
C VAL A 256 45.82 -2.27 14.87
N LEU A 257 45.41 -3.09 15.83
CA LEU A 257 45.69 -2.90 17.25
C LEU A 257 46.92 -3.71 17.65
N GLN A 258 47.90 -3.03 18.25
CA GLN A 258 49.07 -3.66 18.87
C GLN A 258 48.72 -4.17 20.27
N ARG A 259 49.62 -4.95 20.87
CA ARG A 259 49.51 -5.44 22.25
C ARG A 259 49.64 -4.29 23.26
N ALA A 260 48.99 -4.39 24.41
CA ALA A 260 49.01 -3.40 25.50
C ALA A 260 48.52 -1.98 25.10
N THR A 261 47.68 -1.88 24.07
CA THR A 261 47.06 -0.61 23.65
C THR A 261 45.56 -0.60 23.95
N ILE A 262 44.98 0.59 23.93
CA ILE A 262 43.54 0.79 23.96
C ILE A 262 43.06 1.52 22.70
N TYR A 263 41.95 1.07 22.14
CA TYR A 263 41.24 1.75 21.06
C TYR A 263 39.94 2.34 21.60
N SER A 264 39.78 3.67 21.56
CA SER A 264 38.61 4.37 22.10
C SER A 264 37.75 5.07 21.05
N SER A 265 38.02 4.88 19.75
CA SER A 265 37.32 5.59 18.67
C SER A 265 36.02 4.91 18.21
N ALA A 266 35.63 3.78 18.81
CA ALA A 266 34.37 3.13 18.51
C ALA A 266 33.23 3.78 19.31
N SER A 267 32.37 4.53 18.63
CA SER A 267 31.12 5.05 19.18
C SER A 267 29.91 4.49 18.44
N PHE A 268 28.81 4.23 19.14
CA PHE A 268 27.55 3.78 18.57
C PHE A 268 26.42 4.66 19.09
N GLN A 269 25.55 5.10 18.19
CA GLN A 269 24.27 5.69 18.55
C GLN A 269 23.20 4.64 18.22
N ILE A 270 22.49 4.17 19.24
CA ILE A 270 21.49 3.12 19.08
C ILE A 270 20.20 3.45 19.83
N ALA A 271 19.10 2.82 19.44
CA ALA A 271 17.84 2.98 20.14
C ALA A 271 16.96 1.74 19.95
N LYS A 272 15.95 1.59 20.82
CA LYS A 272 14.95 0.52 20.66
C LYS A 272 14.10 0.81 19.41
N PRO A 273 13.95 -0.14 18.48
CA PRO A 273 13.21 0.07 17.25
C PRO A 273 11.75 0.36 17.55
N GLY A 274 11.22 1.43 16.95
CA GLY A 274 9.79 1.71 16.98
C GLY A 274 9.08 1.17 15.73
N THR A 275 7.77 1.39 15.70
CA THR A 275 6.89 1.06 14.57
C THR A 275 6.12 2.30 14.12
N VAL A 276 6.10 2.55 12.82
CA VAL A 276 5.28 3.60 12.21
C VAL A 276 4.17 2.95 11.42
N LYS A 277 2.91 3.28 11.74
CA LYS A 277 1.74 2.90 10.94
C LYS A 277 1.34 4.09 10.09
N VAL A 278 1.37 3.94 8.77
CA VAL A 278 0.84 4.95 7.85
C VAL A 278 -0.55 4.50 7.44
N VAL A 279 -1.56 5.33 7.74
CA VAL A 279 -2.95 5.09 7.37
C VAL A 279 -3.31 6.06 6.28
N LEU A 280 -3.65 5.52 5.11
CA LEU A 280 -4.16 6.32 4.00
C LEU A 280 -5.64 6.60 4.26
N GLN A 281 -6.04 7.86 4.16
CA GLN A 281 -7.43 8.28 4.34
C GLN A 281 -7.81 9.31 3.30
N ARG A 282 -9.06 9.30 2.83
CA ARG A 282 -9.54 10.35 1.93
C ARG A 282 -9.85 11.63 2.70
N ALA A 283 -9.66 12.77 2.05
CA ALA A 283 -10.00 14.09 2.58
C ALA A 283 -11.48 14.21 2.99
N ASP A 284 -12.35 13.55 2.23
CA ASP A 284 -13.81 13.53 2.42
C ASP A 284 -14.28 12.56 3.53
N GLY A 285 -13.35 11.82 4.16
CA GLY A 285 -13.66 10.85 5.21
C GLY A 285 -14.30 9.54 4.70
N THR A 286 -14.44 9.36 3.39
CA THR A 286 -14.96 8.09 2.85
C THR A 286 -13.92 6.97 3.02
N PRO A 287 -14.36 5.76 3.41
CA PRO A 287 -13.44 4.67 3.69
C PRO A 287 -12.76 4.19 2.41
N LEU A 288 -11.44 4.02 2.46
CA LEU A 288 -10.67 3.35 1.42
C LEU A 288 -10.70 1.83 1.62
N THR A 289 -10.72 1.08 0.54
CA THR A 289 -10.47 -0.37 0.53
C THR A 289 -9.01 -0.66 0.21
N ALA A 290 -8.54 -1.88 0.48
CA ALA A 290 -7.18 -2.29 0.12
C ALA A 290 -6.95 -2.27 -1.40
N ALA A 291 -7.99 -2.51 -2.20
CA ALA A 291 -7.91 -2.43 -3.65
C ALA A 291 -7.71 -0.99 -4.14
N ASP A 292 -8.30 -0.01 -3.46
CA ASP A 292 -8.23 1.40 -3.86
C ASP A 292 -6.82 1.99 -3.76
N VAL A 293 -6.00 1.44 -2.86
CA VAL A 293 -4.64 1.94 -2.58
C VAL A 293 -3.55 0.97 -3.02
N ALA A 294 -3.90 -0.14 -3.67
CA ALA A 294 -2.94 -1.13 -4.12
C ALA A 294 -1.99 -0.52 -5.16
N GLY A 295 -0.68 -0.55 -4.88
CA GLY A 295 0.33 0.02 -5.78
C GLY A 295 0.53 1.53 -5.64
N ALA A 296 -0.30 2.22 -4.85
CA ALA A 296 -0.11 3.62 -4.52
C ALA A 296 1.23 3.85 -3.80
N GLN A 297 1.85 5.01 -4.04
CA GLN A 297 3.10 5.37 -3.38
C GLN A 297 2.86 6.47 -2.35
N PHE A 298 3.55 6.38 -1.22
CA PHE A 298 3.63 7.46 -0.22
C PHE A 298 5.10 7.67 0.15
N THR A 299 5.42 8.89 0.57
CA THR A 299 6.76 9.24 1.06
C THR A 299 6.72 9.38 2.56
N LEU A 300 7.60 8.66 3.24
CA LEU A 300 7.89 8.85 4.65
C LEU A 300 9.08 9.79 4.79
N VAL A 301 8.95 10.81 5.64
CA VAL A 301 10.03 11.74 5.97
C VAL A 301 10.40 11.59 7.43
N THR A 302 11.69 11.72 7.72
CA THR A 302 12.30 11.54 9.04
C THR A 302 13.11 12.79 9.40
N SER A 303 13.09 13.24 10.65
CA SER A 303 13.90 14.39 11.06
C SER A 303 15.39 14.06 11.27
N ALA A 304 15.72 12.78 11.44
CA ALA A 304 17.10 12.31 11.63
C ALA A 304 17.34 11.08 10.76
N SER A 305 18.40 11.11 9.95
CA SER A 305 18.81 10.01 9.07
C SER A 305 20.33 9.94 8.96
N SER A 306 20.87 8.75 8.69
CA SER A 306 22.24 8.62 8.20
C SER A 306 22.26 8.71 6.68
N GLY A 307 22.97 9.69 6.13
CA GLY A 307 23.16 9.84 4.68
C GLY A 307 22.51 11.09 4.11
N ALA A 308 22.28 11.08 2.79
CA ALA A 308 21.90 12.26 2.01
C ALA A 308 20.38 12.54 1.95
N SER A 309 19.52 11.60 2.35
CA SER A 309 18.06 11.75 2.22
C SER A 309 17.32 11.38 3.49
N SER A 310 16.54 12.34 3.99
CA SER A 310 15.58 12.19 5.09
C SER A 310 14.25 11.58 4.66
N SER A 311 14.06 11.29 3.37
CA SER A 311 12.83 10.78 2.78
C SER A 311 13.02 9.41 2.11
N ALA A 312 11.99 8.58 2.17
CA ALA A 312 11.93 7.29 1.48
C ALA A 312 10.52 7.04 0.93
N VAL A 313 10.45 6.57 -0.31
CA VAL A 313 9.19 6.25 -1.01
C VAL A 313 8.83 4.79 -0.73
N TYR A 314 7.60 4.55 -0.33
CA TYR A 314 7.05 3.23 -0.05
C TYR A 314 5.82 2.99 -0.92
N THR A 315 5.63 1.75 -1.35
CA THR A 315 4.39 1.30 -1.98
C THR A 315 3.43 0.80 -0.90
N ALA A 316 2.22 1.34 -0.89
CA ALA A 316 1.18 0.91 0.03
C ALA A 316 0.75 -0.53 -0.30
N ALA A 317 0.79 -1.40 0.72
CA ALA A 317 0.28 -2.78 0.63
C ALA A 317 -1.24 -2.86 0.90
N GLY A 318 -1.83 -1.77 1.38
CA GLY A 318 -3.23 -1.64 1.78
C GLY A 318 -3.44 -0.30 2.46
N VAL A 319 -4.63 -0.08 3.01
CA VAL A 319 -5.02 1.19 3.67
C VAL A 319 -4.10 1.54 4.83
N THR A 320 -3.62 0.52 5.54
CA THR A 320 -2.60 0.68 6.59
C THR A 320 -1.32 -0.03 6.18
N THR A 321 -0.23 0.72 6.10
CA THR A 321 1.12 0.18 5.92
C THR A 321 1.89 0.26 7.23
N THR A 322 2.42 -0.87 7.72
CA THR A 322 3.19 -0.94 8.97
C THR A 322 4.68 -1.06 8.66
N LEU A 323 5.44 -0.06 9.10
CA LEU A 323 6.90 -0.01 8.97
C LEU A 323 7.53 -0.30 10.33
N THR A 324 8.30 -1.39 10.42
CA THR A 324 9.00 -1.82 11.63
C THR A 324 10.48 -1.44 11.59
N LYS A 325 11.18 -1.53 12.73
CA LYS A 325 12.61 -1.18 12.84
C LYS A 325 12.91 0.28 12.52
N MET A 326 12.00 1.16 12.95
CA MET A 326 12.09 2.59 12.71
C MET A 326 12.90 3.26 13.83
N TRP A 327 13.86 4.11 13.45
CA TRP A 327 14.68 4.88 14.38
C TRP A 327 13.82 5.89 15.17
N PRO A 328 13.90 5.97 16.52
CA PRO A 328 13.12 6.93 17.29
C PRO A 328 13.48 8.38 16.95
N THR A 329 12.62 9.03 16.17
CA THR A 329 12.77 10.42 15.72
C THR A 329 11.39 10.98 15.36
N GLN A 330 11.30 12.17 14.77
CA GLN A 330 10.05 12.68 14.24
C GLN A 330 9.81 12.12 12.84
N TYR A 331 8.60 11.63 12.59
CA TYR A 331 8.17 11.12 11.29
C TYR A 331 6.99 11.91 10.77
N GLY A 332 7.02 12.19 9.47
CA GLY A 332 5.85 12.64 8.72
C GLY A 332 5.63 11.73 7.51
N ALA A 333 4.43 11.74 6.96
CA ALA A 333 4.11 11.01 5.75
C ALA A 333 3.20 11.87 4.86
N PHE A 334 3.38 11.73 3.55
CA PHE A 334 2.51 12.34 2.56
C PHE A 334 2.35 11.42 1.35
N PHE A 335 1.24 11.56 0.64
CA PHE A 335 0.97 10.76 -0.54
C PHE A 335 1.81 11.21 -1.75
N GLY A 336 2.30 10.27 -2.56
CA GLY A 336 3.15 10.54 -3.71
C GLY A 336 4.62 10.84 -3.35
N THR A 337 5.34 11.48 -4.26
CA THR A 337 6.78 11.80 -4.15
C THR A 337 7.07 13.29 -3.96
N ILE A 338 6.06 14.15 -4.11
CA ILE A 338 6.17 15.60 -3.97
C ILE A 338 5.43 16.00 -2.69
N PRO A 339 6.06 16.73 -1.75
CA PRO A 339 5.38 17.15 -0.54
C PRO A 339 4.25 18.14 -0.86
N PRO A 340 3.10 18.04 -0.20
CA PRO A 340 1.99 18.99 -0.39
C PRO A 340 2.40 20.41 0.01
N LEU A 341 1.86 21.42 -0.69
CA LEU A 341 2.11 22.85 -0.43
C LEU A 341 1.78 23.28 1.01
N GLY A 342 0.80 22.63 1.65
CA GLY A 342 0.42 22.88 3.05
C GLY A 342 1.30 22.18 4.10
N GLY A 343 2.30 21.41 3.67
CA GLY A 343 3.07 20.54 4.55
C GLY A 343 2.28 19.30 4.98
N TYR A 344 2.85 18.53 5.90
CA TYR A 344 2.29 17.28 6.39
C TYR A 344 2.46 17.18 7.90
N ALA A 345 1.61 16.38 8.54
CA ALA A 345 1.68 16.16 9.97
C ALA A 345 2.96 15.39 10.34
N VAL A 346 3.56 15.77 11.47
CA VAL A 346 4.77 15.15 11.99
C VAL A 346 4.52 14.69 13.43
N VAL A 347 4.89 13.45 13.75
CA VAL A 347 4.70 12.83 15.07
C VAL A 347 6.02 12.25 15.57
N LYS A 348 6.35 12.48 16.85
CA LYS A 348 7.54 11.90 17.50
C LYS A 348 7.31 10.42 17.79
N LEU A 349 8.16 9.55 17.27
CA LEU A 349 8.22 8.13 17.60
C LEU A 349 9.03 7.93 18.89
N PRO A 350 8.43 7.52 20.02
CA PRO A 350 9.20 7.19 21.21
C PRO A 350 9.99 5.87 21.02
N PRO A 351 11.12 5.67 21.70
CA PRO A 351 11.89 4.42 21.63
C PRO A 351 11.06 3.19 21.98
N GLY A 352 11.04 2.19 21.10
CA GLY A 352 10.20 0.99 21.26
C GLY A 352 8.70 1.22 21.08
N GLY A 353 8.28 2.44 20.74
CA GLY A 353 6.88 2.83 20.63
C GLY A 353 6.24 2.54 19.28
N ILE A 354 4.96 2.90 19.18
CA ILE A 354 4.18 2.83 17.95
C ILE A 354 3.53 4.20 17.74
N ILE A 355 3.61 4.73 16.53
CA ILE A 355 2.86 5.93 16.11
C ILE A 355 1.99 5.61 14.90
N THR A 356 0.92 6.39 14.73
CA THR A 356 0.08 6.39 13.53
C THR A 356 0.23 7.74 12.83
N LEU A 357 0.43 7.70 11.51
CA LEU A 357 0.45 8.86 10.63
C LEU A 357 -0.72 8.74 9.67
N ASP A 358 -1.71 9.60 9.86
CA ASP A 358 -2.84 9.69 8.94
C ASP A 358 -2.42 10.55 7.75
N THR A 359 -2.37 9.92 6.58
CA THR A 359 -1.90 10.51 5.33
C THR A 359 -3.07 10.67 4.39
N GLU A 360 -3.33 11.91 3.98
CA GLU A 360 -4.38 12.21 3.03
C GLU A 360 -4.04 11.61 1.66
N PHE A 361 -4.94 10.75 1.18
CA PHE A 361 -4.90 10.14 -0.13
C PHE A 361 -5.53 11.12 -1.12
N ALA A 362 -4.70 11.73 -1.96
CA ALA A 362 -5.17 12.61 -3.02
C ALA A 362 -5.66 11.77 -4.22
N THR A 363 -6.92 11.97 -4.61
CA THR A 363 -7.46 11.45 -5.87
C THR A 363 -6.72 12.05 -7.06
N ALA A 364 -6.64 11.32 -8.15
CA ALA A 364 -6.29 11.86 -9.45
C ALA A 364 -7.41 12.77 -9.95
N GLU A 365 -7.08 14.02 -10.25
CA GLU A 365 -7.98 14.98 -10.88
C GLU A 365 -7.53 15.18 -12.32
N VAL A 366 -8.45 15.03 -13.28
CA VAL A 366 -8.15 15.20 -14.70
C VAL A 366 -9.35 15.73 -15.46
N ASP A 367 -9.13 16.71 -16.32
CA ASP A 367 -10.15 17.19 -17.26
C ASP A 367 -10.06 16.40 -18.57
N VAL A 368 -11.20 15.99 -19.11
CA VAL A 368 -11.33 15.35 -20.42
C VAL A 368 -12.04 16.33 -21.34
N ASP A 369 -11.34 16.77 -22.38
CA ASP A 369 -11.82 17.77 -23.34
C ASP A 369 -12.14 17.15 -24.70
N ASN A 370 -12.81 17.93 -25.57
CA ASN A 370 -13.17 17.55 -26.94
C ASN A 370 -14.02 16.26 -27.04
N LEU A 371 -14.88 16.01 -26.04
CA LEU A 371 -15.76 14.86 -26.04
C LEU A 371 -16.68 14.85 -27.28
N PRO A 372 -17.06 13.67 -27.81
CA PRO A 372 -17.93 13.58 -28.97
C PRO A 372 -19.28 14.28 -28.73
N ASN A 373 -19.93 14.71 -29.82
CA ASN A 373 -21.19 15.45 -29.77
C ASN A 373 -22.25 14.78 -28.89
N ASN A 374 -23.00 15.61 -28.15
CA ASN A 374 -24.05 15.23 -27.20
C ASN A 374 -23.65 14.15 -26.18
N PRO A 375 -22.52 14.32 -25.46
CA PRO A 375 -22.10 13.38 -24.43
C PRO A 375 -22.98 13.54 -23.18
N THR A 376 -23.31 12.43 -22.52
CA THR A 376 -24.07 12.40 -21.27
C THR A 376 -23.20 12.03 -20.08
N SER A 377 -22.23 11.12 -20.26
CA SER A 377 -21.29 10.73 -19.21
C SER A 377 -19.98 10.18 -19.78
N VAL A 378 -18.89 10.39 -19.06
CA VAL A 378 -17.60 9.70 -19.27
C VAL A 378 -17.44 8.63 -18.19
N LEU A 379 -17.00 7.44 -18.59
CA LEU A 379 -16.71 6.31 -17.73
C LEU A 379 -15.22 6.00 -17.79
N ALA A 380 -14.55 6.05 -16.64
CA ALA A 380 -13.17 5.60 -16.49
C ALA A 380 -13.13 4.20 -15.89
N VAL A 381 -12.57 3.24 -16.62
CA VAL A 381 -12.43 1.84 -16.21
C VAL A 381 -10.96 1.56 -15.97
N PRO A 382 -10.54 0.93 -14.85
CA PRO A 382 -9.14 0.56 -14.66
C PRO A 382 -8.66 -0.34 -15.81
N ALA A 383 -7.53 0.01 -16.40
CA ALA A 383 -6.99 -0.66 -17.58
C ALA A 383 -6.76 -2.17 -17.32
N GLY A 384 -7.10 -3.00 -18.31
CA GLY A 384 -6.98 -4.46 -18.21
C GLY A 384 -8.14 -5.17 -17.48
N THR A 385 -9.13 -4.45 -16.95
CA THR A 385 -10.29 -5.05 -16.27
C THR A 385 -11.28 -5.69 -17.25
N ALA A 386 -11.43 -5.15 -18.46
CA ALA A 386 -12.19 -5.76 -19.56
C ALA A 386 -11.89 -5.10 -20.91
N ALA A 387 -11.91 -5.88 -21.99
CA ALA A 387 -11.80 -5.37 -23.38
C ALA A 387 -13.08 -4.67 -23.87
N THR A 388 -14.17 -4.75 -23.09
CA THR A 388 -15.47 -4.20 -23.42
C THR A 388 -16.06 -3.53 -22.20
N CYS A 389 -16.63 -2.34 -22.38
CA CYS A 389 -17.41 -1.59 -21.40
C CYS A 389 -18.33 -2.43 -20.50
N PRO A 390 -17.91 -2.81 -19.30
CA PRO A 390 -18.71 -3.66 -18.43
C PRO A 390 -19.74 -2.79 -17.71
N ALA A 391 -20.99 -3.23 -17.71
CA ALA A 391 -21.98 -2.61 -16.83
C ALA A 391 -21.54 -2.74 -15.37
N GLY A 392 -21.51 -1.63 -14.64
CA GLY A 392 -21.20 -1.59 -13.20
C GLY A 392 -19.71 -1.62 -12.84
N VAL A 393 -18.80 -1.44 -13.81
CA VAL A 393 -17.36 -1.34 -13.55
C VAL A 393 -16.85 0.05 -13.95
N GLY A 394 -16.08 0.67 -13.05
CA GLY A 394 -15.47 1.99 -13.26
C GLY A 394 -16.22 3.13 -12.57
N THR A 395 -15.72 4.35 -12.76
CA THR A 395 -16.31 5.58 -12.21
C THR A 395 -16.92 6.38 -13.35
N ALA A 396 -18.22 6.62 -13.27
CA ALA A 396 -18.95 7.43 -14.25
C ALA A 396 -19.14 8.85 -13.73
N THR A 397 -18.84 9.83 -14.58
CA THR A 397 -19.04 11.25 -14.31
C THR A 397 -19.94 11.86 -15.37
N SER A 398 -20.91 12.66 -14.94
CA SER A 398 -21.77 13.42 -15.85
C SER A 398 -20.97 14.48 -16.61
N VAL A 399 -21.27 14.65 -17.89
CA VAL A 399 -20.59 15.63 -18.75
C VAL A 399 -21.38 16.93 -18.79
N SER A 400 -20.69 18.07 -18.86
CA SER A 400 -21.28 19.39 -19.09
C SER A 400 -20.70 20.00 -20.37
N GLY A 401 -21.44 19.95 -21.48
CA GLY A 401 -20.95 20.43 -22.77
C GLY A 401 -20.04 19.41 -23.44
N SER A 402 -18.84 19.83 -23.86
CA SER A 402 -17.84 18.99 -24.53
C SER A 402 -16.67 18.58 -23.61
N SER A 403 -16.79 18.79 -22.30
CA SER A 403 -15.75 18.43 -21.33
C SER A 403 -16.31 17.86 -20.02
N ALA A 404 -15.48 17.09 -19.31
CA ALA A 404 -15.79 16.51 -18.02
C ALA A 404 -14.57 16.47 -17.10
N SER A 405 -14.75 16.84 -15.83
CA SER A 405 -13.72 16.71 -14.79
C SER A 405 -13.88 15.39 -14.04
N LEU A 406 -12.86 14.53 -14.10
CA LEU A 406 -12.84 13.23 -13.44
C LEU A 406 -12.04 13.33 -12.13
N SER A 407 -12.61 12.77 -11.06
CA SER A 407 -11.90 12.50 -9.80
C SER A 407 -11.83 10.98 -9.62
N LEU A 408 -10.64 10.43 -9.78
CA LEU A 408 -10.37 8.99 -9.82
C LEU A 408 -9.31 8.62 -8.80
N LEU A 409 -9.12 7.33 -8.55
CA LEU A 409 -7.93 6.87 -7.84
C LEU A 409 -6.71 7.01 -8.79
N PRO A 410 -5.49 7.22 -8.29
CA PRO A 410 -4.29 7.12 -9.13
C PRO A 410 -4.17 5.71 -9.72
N GLY A 411 -3.82 5.61 -10.99
CA GLY A 411 -3.78 4.35 -11.70
C GLY A 411 -3.75 4.51 -13.21
N THR A 412 -4.05 3.44 -13.92
CA THR A 412 -4.13 3.46 -15.39
C THR A 412 -5.56 3.16 -15.81
N TYR A 413 -6.13 3.96 -16.71
CA TYR A 413 -7.56 3.91 -17.07
C TYR A 413 -7.79 3.83 -18.57
N ASP A 414 -8.80 3.04 -18.96
CA ASP A 414 -9.43 3.09 -20.27
C ASP A 414 -10.69 3.96 -20.15
N LEU A 415 -10.81 4.95 -21.04
CA LEU A 415 -11.93 5.87 -21.02
C LEU A 415 -12.98 5.49 -22.05
N TYR A 416 -14.24 5.65 -21.66
CA TYR A 416 -15.40 5.45 -22.52
C TYR A 416 -16.36 6.62 -22.39
N VAL A 417 -17.10 6.92 -23.44
CA VAL A 417 -18.11 7.98 -23.43
C VAL A 417 -19.48 7.45 -23.86
N PHE A 418 -20.50 7.98 -23.19
CA PHE A 418 -21.91 7.73 -23.45
C PHE A 418 -22.55 9.03 -23.91
N GLY A 419 -23.56 8.94 -24.77
CA GLY A 419 -24.27 10.11 -25.25
C GLY A 419 -25.57 9.77 -25.96
N GLU A 420 -26.17 10.78 -26.58
CA GLU A 420 -27.39 10.57 -27.36
C GLU A 420 -27.08 9.79 -28.65
N GLY A 421 -27.67 8.60 -28.79
CA GLY A 421 -27.48 7.73 -29.96
C GLY A 421 -26.28 6.79 -29.92
N TYR A 422 -25.47 6.82 -28.85
CA TYR A 422 -24.35 5.91 -28.66
C TYR A 422 -24.15 5.54 -27.19
N SER A 423 -23.70 4.31 -26.96
CA SER A 423 -23.33 3.85 -25.62
C SER A 423 -21.94 3.24 -25.68
N CYS A 424 -21.13 3.63 -24.72
CA CYS A 424 -19.79 3.10 -24.54
C CYS A 424 -18.89 3.13 -25.78
N SER A 425 -18.80 4.32 -26.37
CA SER A 425 -17.78 4.61 -27.37
C SER A 425 -16.41 4.54 -26.71
N PRO A 426 -15.47 3.68 -27.18
CA PRO A 426 -14.12 3.63 -26.65
C PRO A 426 -13.36 4.94 -26.93
N GLY A 427 -12.52 5.33 -25.99
CA GLY A 427 -11.65 6.51 -26.03
C GLY A 427 -10.17 6.15 -25.91
N PRO A 428 -9.37 7.05 -25.31
CA PRO A 428 -8.00 6.75 -24.90
C PRO A 428 -7.93 5.49 -24.03
N VAL A 429 -6.92 4.66 -24.30
CA VAL A 429 -6.63 3.45 -23.55
C VAL A 429 -5.34 3.60 -22.77
N ALA A 430 -5.27 2.92 -21.62
CA ALA A 430 -4.12 2.90 -20.73
C ALA A 430 -3.61 4.30 -20.31
N VAL A 431 -4.51 5.25 -20.02
CA VAL A 431 -4.16 6.60 -19.57
C VAL A 431 -3.60 6.55 -18.14
N PRO A 432 -2.33 6.92 -17.91
CA PRO A 432 -1.77 6.97 -16.57
C PRO A 432 -2.21 8.24 -15.85
N LEU A 433 -2.74 8.08 -14.64
CA LEU A 433 -3.16 9.16 -13.76
C LEU A 433 -2.38 9.07 -12.45
N ALA A 434 -1.60 10.10 -12.14
CA ALA A 434 -0.98 10.29 -10.85
C ALA A 434 -1.97 10.93 -9.86
N SER A 435 -1.65 10.92 -8.57
CA SER A 435 -2.44 11.66 -7.58
C SER A 435 -2.34 13.16 -7.74
N GLY A 436 -3.44 13.84 -7.42
CA GLY A 436 -3.57 15.28 -7.61
C GLY A 436 -3.89 15.64 -9.06
N PRO A 437 -3.64 16.89 -9.46
CA PRO A 437 -3.91 17.36 -10.81
C PRO A 437 -3.03 16.65 -11.85
N ASN A 438 -3.66 16.16 -12.92
CA ASN A 438 -3.01 15.62 -14.10
C ASN A 438 -3.22 16.56 -15.29
N ASP A 439 -2.39 16.40 -16.32
CA ASP A 439 -2.61 17.07 -17.59
C ASP A 439 -3.96 16.66 -18.20
N GLY A 440 -4.65 17.63 -18.81
CA GLY A 440 -5.92 17.39 -19.47
C GLY A 440 -5.78 16.34 -20.58
N ILE A 441 -6.83 15.53 -20.73
CA ILE A 441 -6.91 14.48 -21.75
C ILE A 441 -7.73 15.01 -22.92
N GLU A 442 -7.08 15.21 -24.05
CA GLU A 442 -7.77 15.56 -25.29
C GLU A 442 -8.41 14.31 -25.91
N TRP A 443 -9.73 14.33 -26.09
CA TRP A 443 -10.43 13.25 -26.75
C TRP A 443 -10.26 13.35 -28.28
N GLY A 444 -9.47 12.43 -28.85
CA GLY A 444 -9.29 12.26 -30.28
C GLY A 444 -10.60 12.11 -31.08
N THR A 445 -10.62 12.75 -32.25
CA THR A 445 -11.82 12.84 -33.09
C THR A 445 -11.91 11.63 -34.00
N THR A 446 -12.94 10.81 -33.80
CA THR A 446 -13.24 9.69 -34.71
C THR A 446 -14.11 10.15 -35.87
N LYS A 447 -13.76 9.78 -37.10
CA LYS A 447 -14.43 10.22 -38.32
C LYS A 447 -14.87 9.06 -39.19
N VAL A 448 -15.96 9.24 -39.92
CA VAL A 448 -16.47 8.30 -40.92
C VAL A 448 -16.56 8.98 -42.29
N ARG A 449 -16.13 8.27 -43.33
CA ARG A 449 -16.28 8.66 -44.73
C ARG A 449 -16.98 7.54 -45.50
N LEU A 450 -18.02 7.87 -46.25
CA LEU A 450 -18.72 6.92 -47.11
C LEU A 450 -18.22 7.06 -48.55
N THR A 451 -17.90 5.93 -49.19
CA THR A 451 -17.54 5.88 -50.61
C THR A 451 -18.52 4.98 -51.36
N GLY A 452 -19.05 5.45 -52.50
CA GLY A 452 -20.02 4.69 -53.31
C GLY A 452 -21.46 4.65 -52.78
N ALA A 453 -21.77 5.32 -51.67
CA ALA A 453 -23.12 5.32 -51.10
C ALA A 453 -24.12 6.03 -52.05
N PRO A 454 -25.33 5.48 -52.29
CA PRO A 454 -26.25 6.08 -53.25
C PRO A 454 -26.64 7.51 -52.85
N ALA A 455 -26.74 8.41 -53.84
CA ALA A 455 -26.99 9.83 -53.61
C ALA A 455 -28.42 10.12 -53.11
N ALA A 456 -29.41 9.30 -53.48
CA ALA A 456 -30.80 9.48 -53.07
C ALA A 456 -31.03 9.06 -51.60
N GLY A 457 -31.93 9.74 -50.88
CA GLY A 457 -32.30 9.36 -49.50
C GLY A 457 -31.26 9.71 -48.43
N LYS A 458 -31.53 9.30 -47.19
CA LYS A 458 -30.69 9.58 -46.01
C LYS A 458 -29.90 8.35 -45.59
N VAL A 459 -28.68 8.55 -45.11
CA VAL A 459 -27.85 7.51 -44.50
C VAL A 459 -27.85 7.69 -42.99
N TRP A 460 -28.05 6.58 -42.29
CA TRP A 460 -28.17 6.51 -40.84
C TRP A 460 -27.07 5.62 -40.27
N ALA A 461 -26.54 6.02 -39.12
CA ALA A 461 -25.66 5.21 -38.29
C ALA A 461 -26.39 4.89 -36.97
N LEU A 462 -26.46 3.61 -36.62
CA LEU A 462 -27.08 3.13 -35.39
C LEU A 462 -26.05 2.35 -34.57
N ASN A 463 -25.71 2.85 -33.38
CA ASN A 463 -24.72 2.21 -32.53
C ASN A 463 -25.22 0.83 -32.06
N LYS A 464 -24.41 -0.21 -32.26
CA LYS A 464 -24.76 -1.59 -31.94
C LYS A 464 -25.03 -1.78 -30.44
N ALA A 465 -24.21 -1.17 -29.58
CA ALA A 465 -24.36 -1.28 -28.13
C ALA A 465 -25.63 -0.54 -27.64
N ALA A 466 -25.87 0.68 -28.14
CA ALA A 466 -27.02 1.48 -27.70
C ALA A 466 -28.36 0.90 -28.17
N SER A 467 -28.38 0.28 -29.35
CA SER A 467 -29.59 -0.30 -29.94
C SER A 467 -29.94 -1.68 -29.39
N GLY A 468 -28.99 -2.40 -28.77
CA GLY A 468 -29.17 -3.79 -28.35
C GLY A 468 -29.30 -4.80 -29.51
N LEU A 469 -29.08 -4.37 -30.76
CA LEU A 469 -29.23 -5.23 -31.94
C LEU A 469 -27.99 -6.11 -32.14
N THR A 470 -28.17 -7.43 -32.24
CA THR A 470 -27.06 -8.38 -32.45
C THR A 470 -26.64 -8.51 -33.92
N SER A 471 -27.57 -8.27 -34.86
CA SER A 471 -27.34 -8.24 -36.31
C SER A 471 -28.35 -7.33 -37.02
N LEU A 472 -28.04 -6.91 -38.25
CA LEU A 472 -28.93 -6.14 -39.11
C LEU A 472 -29.21 -6.91 -40.41
N ALA A 473 -30.27 -7.73 -40.43
CA ALA A 473 -30.71 -8.44 -41.64
C ALA A 473 -31.58 -7.56 -42.56
N THR A 474 -32.32 -6.63 -41.95
CA THR A 474 -33.12 -5.58 -42.60
C THR A 474 -32.90 -4.30 -41.81
N CYS A 475 -33.12 -3.12 -42.43
CA CYS A 475 -33.12 -1.88 -41.65
C CYS A 475 -34.05 -2.00 -40.43
N PRO A 476 -33.82 -1.22 -39.35
CA PRO A 476 -34.64 -1.25 -38.15
C PRO A 476 -36.05 -0.73 -38.47
N LEU A 477 -36.89 -1.59 -39.05
CA LEU A 477 -38.25 -1.27 -39.42
C LEU A 477 -39.13 -1.57 -38.21
N THR A 478 -39.62 -0.50 -37.60
CA THR A 478 -40.93 -0.44 -36.92
C THR A 478 -41.11 -1.16 -35.58
N SER A 479 -40.15 -1.89 -35.01
CA SER A 479 -40.30 -2.45 -33.65
C SER A 479 -39.20 -2.01 -32.70
N GLY A 480 -39.32 -0.80 -32.15
CA GLY A 480 -38.55 -0.36 -30.97
C GLY A 480 -37.90 1.03 -31.08
N SER A 481 -37.38 1.50 -29.94
CA SER A 481 -36.62 2.75 -29.76
C SER A 481 -35.31 2.84 -30.56
N ALA A 482 -34.91 1.79 -31.27
CA ALA A 482 -33.68 1.78 -32.06
C ALA A 482 -33.66 2.87 -33.15
N GLY A 483 -34.80 3.14 -33.79
CA GLY A 483 -34.88 4.17 -34.83
C GLY A 483 -34.67 5.59 -34.34
N THR A 484 -34.98 5.88 -33.06
CA THR A 484 -34.77 7.21 -32.46
C THR A 484 -33.31 7.44 -32.04
N LEU A 485 -32.51 6.37 -31.96
CA LEU A 485 -31.08 6.44 -31.64
C LEU A 485 -30.19 6.58 -32.89
N ALA A 486 -30.77 6.54 -34.09
CA ALA A 486 -30.03 6.60 -35.33
C ALA A 486 -29.59 8.04 -35.66
N ILE A 487 -28.32 8.21 -36.01
CA ILE A 487 -27.70 9.49 -36.34
C ILE A 487 -27.64 9.66 -37.86
N ASP A 488 -28.07 10.81 -38.38
CA ASP A 488 -27.99 11.12 -39.82
C ASP A 488 -26.52 11.38 -40.20
N ILE A 489 -25.96 10.47 -40.99
CA ILE A 489 -24.57 10.55 -41.48
C ILE A 489 -24.51 10.83 -42.98
N SER A 490 -25.56 11.41 -43.56
CA SER A 490 -25.64 11.68 -45.01
C SER A 490 -24.48 12.55 -45.53
N ASN A 491 -23.95 13.44 -44.69
CA ASN A 491 -22.82 14.32 -45.04
C ASN A 491 -21.50 13.56 -45.18
N ALA A 492 -21.40 12.35 -44.61
CA ALA A 492 -20.21 11.50 -44.74
C ALA A 492 -19.95 11.06 -46.20
N ARG A 493 -20.91 11.25 -47.12
CA ARG A 493 -20.72 11.06 -48.57
C ARG A 493 -19.71 12.03 -49.17
N SER A 494 -19.71 13.29 -48.70
CA SER A 494 -18.96 14.39 -49.31
C SER A 494 -17.80 14.89 -48.48
N GLN A 495 -17.80 14.66 -47.17
CA GLN A 495 -16.73 15.04 -46.23
C GLN A 495 -16.54 13.98 -45.15
N ASP A 496 -15.45 14.10 -44.39
CA ASP A 496 -15.30 13.32 -43.17
C ASP A 496 -16.29 13.86 -42.14
N LEU A 497 -17.09 12.97 -41.55
CA LEU A 497 -18.07 13.33 -40.52
C LEU A 497 -17.63 12.75 -39.18
N GLU A 498 -17.68 13.57 -38.13
CA GLU A 498 -17.38 13.10 -36.78
C GLU A 498 -18.49 12.16 -36.29
N LEU A 499 -18.08 11.00 -35.80
CA LEU A 499 -18.96 9.99 -35.24
C LEU A 499 -18.19 9.22 -34.17
N PRO A 500 -18.75 9.00 -32.96
CA PRO A 500 -18.04 8.32 -31.88
C PRO A 500 -17.53 6.93 -32.31
N ALA A 501 -16.40 6.51 -31.74
CA ALA A 501 -15.85 5.18 -31.98
C ALA A 501 -16.82 4.07 -31.56
N GLY A 502 -16.60 2.86 -32.07
CA GLY A 502 -17.39 1.68 -31.73
C GLY A 502 -17.97 0.96 -32.93
N VAL A 503 -18.94 0.09 -32.68
CA VAL A 503 -19.54 -0.76 -33.71
C VAL A 503 -20.88 -0.17 -34.12
N TRP A 504 -21.02 0.16 -35.40
CA TRP A 504 -22.16 0.87 -35.96
C TRP A 504 -22.82 0.08 -37.08
N TYR A 505 -24.15 0.03 -37.06
CA TYR A 505 -24.93 -0.36 -38.22
C TYR A 505 -25.14 0.84 -39.12
N VAL A 506 -24.69 0.74 -40.37
CA VAL A 506 -24.89 1.80 -41.36
C VAL A 506 -25.95 1.36 -42.35
N TYR A 507 -26.93 2.21 -42.65
CA TYR A 507 -28.00 1.88 -43.59
C TYR A 507 -28.63 3.13 -44.22
N GLN A 508 -29.33 2.96 -45.32
CA GLN A 508 -29.97 4.03 -46.06
C GLN A 508 -31.49 3.84 -46.07
N THR A 509 -32.23 4.95 -45.95
CA THR A 509 -33.70 4.97 -46.09
C THR A 509 -34.14 6.10 -47.03
N GLY A 510 -35.41 6.07 -47.45
CA GLY A 510 -36.02 7.14 -48.26
C GLY A 510 -36.35 8.44 -47.50
N GLY A 511 -36.01 8.54 -46.21
CA GLY A 511 -36.43 9.64 -45.36
C GLY A 511 -36.04 9.41 -43.90
N ALA A 512 -37.01 9.26 -43.01
CA ALA A 512 -36.78 8.99 -41.59
C ALA A 512 -35.96 7.71 -41.34
N ALA A 513 -35.26 7.64 -40.21
CA ALA A 513 -34.46 6.47 -39.82
C ALA A 513 -35.26 5.16 -39.71
N THR A 514 -36.57 5.26 -39.50
CA THR A 514 -37.52 4.15 -39.40
C THR A 514 -38.21 3.79 -40.73
N ALA A 515 -37.94 4.53 -41.80
CA ALA A 515 -38.53 4.29 -43.11
C ALA A 515 -37.95 3.04 -43.80
N ALA A 516 -38.61 2.58 -44.87
CA ALA A 516 -38.21 1.41 -45.64
C ALA A 516 -36.72 1.44 -46.02
N CYS A 517 -36.06 0.29 -45.86
CA CYS A 517 -34.65 0.10 -46.15
C CYS A 517 -34.38 0.26 -47.65
N GLY A 518 -33.53 1.23 -48.00
CA GLY A 518 -33.02 1.39 -49.35
C GLY A 518 -31.86 0.43 -49.61
N SER A 519 -30.77 0.60 -48.87
CA SER A 519 -29.55 -0.23 -49.00
C SER A 519 -28.69 -0.14 -47.73
N PHE A 520 -27.62 -0.94 -47.65
CA PHE A 520 -26.60 -0.89 -46.59
C PHE A 520 -25.24 -1.37 -47.16
N PRO A 521 -24.10 -1.00 -46.55
CA PRO A 521 -22.78 -1.38 -47.05
C PRO A 521 -22.51 -2.89 -46.93
N THR A 522 -21.55 -3.37 -47.70
CA THR A 522 -21.22 -4.80 -47.82
C THR A 522 -20.67 -5.40 -46.52
N ALA A 523 -19.89 -4.60 -45.79
CA ALA A 523 -19.42 -4.92 -44.43
C ALA A 523 -20.28 -4.13 -43.44
N ASN A 524 -21.21 -4.83 -42.78
CA ASN A 524 -22.11 -4.25 -41.79
C ASN A 524 -22.33 -5.30 -40.67
N PRO A 525 -22.07 -4.99 -39.39
CA PRO A 525 -21.70 -3.68 -38.84
C PRO A 525 -20.29 -3.21 -39.24
N VAL A 526 -20.08 -1.90 -39.16
CA VAL A 526 -18.81 -1.21 -39.36
C VAL A 526 -18.19 -0.93 -37.99
N THR A 527 -16.90 -1.22 -37.83
CA THR A 527 -16.15 -0.80 -36.64
C THR A 527 -15.42 0.51 -36.93
N LEU A 528 -15.74 1.55 -36.17
CA LEU A 528 -15.02 2.82 -36.17
C LEU A 528 -13.97 2.78 -35.05
N VAL A 529 -12.72 2.95 -35.43
CA VAL A 529 -11.58 2.93 -34.50
C VAL A 529 -11.36 4.33 -33.94
N TYR A 530 -11.14 4.42 -32.63
CA TYR A 530 -10.89 5.67 -31.93
C TYR A 530 -9.75 6.48 -32.59
N ASP A 531 -9.95 7.79 -32.71
CA ASP A 531 -9.00 8.77 -33.28
C ASP A 531 -8.54 8.43 -34.71
N THR A 532 -9.43 7.85 -35.52
CA THR A 532 -9.15 7.56 -36.92
C THR A 532 -10.29 7.96 -37.84
N THR A 533 -9.98 8.20 -39.11
CA THR A 533 -10.97 8.28 -40.19
C THR A 533 -11.18 6.88 -40.78
N THR A 534 -12.37 6.32 -40.60
CA THR A 534 -12.77 5.05 -41.22
C THR A 534 -13.51 5.30 -42.53
N THR A 535 -13.01 4.75 -43.64
CA THR A 535 -13.70 4.78 -44.93
C THR A 535 -14.57 3.53 -45.11
N VAL A 536 -15.87 3.71 -45.26
CA VAL A 536 -16.84 2.64 -45.49
C VAL A 536 -17.18 2.56 -46.96
N GLY A 537 -16.71 1.49 -47.59
CA GLY A 537 -17.08 1.14 -48.96
C GLY A 537 -18.53 0.67 -49.03
N TRP A 538 -19.33 1.40 -49.80
CA TRP A 538 -20.69 1.05 -50.13
C TRP A 538 -20.68 0.48 -51.55
N SER A 539 -20.43 -0.81 -51.68
CA SER A 539 -20.70 -1.45 -52.96
C SER A 539 -22.22 -1.59 -53.08
N ASN A 540 -22.80 -1.07 -54.15
CA ASN A 540 -24.11 -1.54 -54.60
C ASN A 540 -23.91 -3.01 -54.91
N GLY A 541 -24.21 -3.86 -53.93
CA GLY A 541 -23.89 -5.27 -54.01
C GLY A 541 -24.51 -5.88 -55.26
N THR A 542 -23.69 -6.07 -56.29
CA THR A 542 -23.81 -7.15 -57.26
C THR A 542 -23.54 -8.49 -56.56
N ALA A 543 -24.05 -8.67 -55.34
CA ALA A 543 -24.11 -9.95 -54.69
C ALA A 543 -25.12 -10.76 -55.48
N GLY A 544 -24.58 -11.52 -56.44
CA GLY A 544 -25.30 -12.38 -57.35
C GLY A 544 -26.29 -13.21 -56.57
N LEU A 545 -27.56 -12.90 -56.72
CA LEU A 545 -28.58 -13.64 -55.99
C LEU A 545 -28.72 -15.01 -56.65
N THR A 546 -28.43 -16.05 -55.88
CA THR A 546 -28.52 -17.45 -56.31
C THR A 546 -29.99 -17.82 -56.49
N VAL A 547 -30.41 -18.00 -57.75
CA VAL A 547 -31.70 -18.58 -58.10
C VAL A 547 -31.49 -20.08 -58.29
N THR A 548 -32.04 -20.87 -57.37
CA THR A 548 -31.98 -22.33 -57.44
C THR A 548 -33.27 -22.87 -58.06
N ALA A 549 -33.18 -23.43 -59.26
CA ALA A 549 -34.29 -24.18 -59.89
C ALA A 549 -34.07 -25.69 -59.70
N THR A 550 -35.05 -26.40 -59.18
CA THR A 550 -35.03 -27.85 -58.96
C THR A 550 -36.05 -28.55 -59.86
N TRP A 551 -35.72 -29.73 -60.38
CA TRP A 551 -36.62 -30.56 -61.19
C TRP A 551 -36.56 -32.03 -60.77
N THR A 552 -37.69 -32.73 -60.88
CA THR A 552 -37.89 -34.09 -60.35
C THR A 552 -37.94 -35.18 -61.43
N THR A 553 -38.19 -34.81 -62.70
CA THR A 553 -38.36 -35.77 -63.81
C THR A 553 -37.03 -36.25 -64.39
N ALA A 554 -36.95 -37.55 -64.69
CA ALA A 554 -35.78 -38.21 -65.24
C ALA A 554 -35.66 -38.00 -66.77
N GLY A 555 -34.54 -37.47 -67.26
CA GLY A 555 -34.29 -37.25 -68.70
C GLY A 555 -33.18 -36.23 -68.97
N THR A 556 -32.89 -35.98 -70.26
CA THR A 556 -31.87 -35.08 -70.83
C THR A 556 -31.71 -33.72 -70.14
N ALA A 557 -30.54 -33.09 -70.29
CA ALA A 557 -30.15 -31.82 -69.66
C ALA A 557 -31.17 -30.68 -69.80
N TRP A 558 -31.35 -29.94 -68.70
CA TRP A 558 -32.15 -28.71 -68.63
C TRP A 558 -31.25 -27.47 -68.69
N ASN A 559 -31.80 -26.39 -69.23
CA ASN A 559 -31.20 -25.05 -69.22
C ASN A 559 -32.09 -24.09 -68.43
N LEU A 560 -31.49 -23.24 -67.61
CA LEU A 560 -32.16 -22.16 -66.89
C LEU A 560 -31.75 -20.82 -67.50
N TYR A 561 -32.72 -19.99 -67.85
CA TYR A 561 -32.50 -18.63 -68.34
C TYR A 561 -33.13 -17.64 -67.35
N LEU A 562 -32.31 -16.74 -66.81
CA LEU A 562 -32.78 -15.66 -65.93
C LEU A 562 -32.85 -14.38 -66.76
N VAL A 563 -34.05 -13.85 -66.89
CA VAL A 563 -34.37 -12.72 -67.76
C VAL A 563 -34.68 -11.50 -66.89
N PRO A 564 -33.90 -10.40 -67.00
CA PRO A 564 -34.15 -9.17 -66.26
C PRO A 564 -35.42 -8.48 -66.75
N PRO A 565 -36.03 -7.59 -65.93
CA PRO A 565 -37.23 -6.83 -66.32
C PRO A 565 -37.01 -5.93 -67.55
N THR A 566 -35.77 -5.62 -67.90
CA THR A 566 -35.41 -4.79 -69.07
C THR A 566 -35.50 -5.54 -70.40
N VAL A 567 -35.59 -6.88 -70.38
CA VAL A 567 -35.70 -7.69 -71.60
C VAL A 567 -37.17 -7.99 -71.88
N THR A 568 -37.71 -7.35 -72.92
CA THR A 568 -39.13 -7.46 -73.31
C THR A 568 -39.40 -8.55 -74.36
N THR A 569 -38.37 -9.10 -75.00
CA THR A 569 -38.48 -10.00 -76.17
C THR A 569 -37.78 -11.34 -75.98
N PHE A 570 -37.97 -12.00 -74.84
CA PHE A 570 -37.50 -13.37 -74.66
C PHE A 570 -38.52 -14.38 -75.20
N THR A 571 -38.22 -14.99 -76.34
CA THR A 571 -39.07 -16.02 -76.96
C THR A 571 -38.50 -17.40 -76.70
N CYS A 572 -39.29 -18.27 -76.07
CA CYS A 572 -38.89 -19.65 -75.84
C CYS A 572 -39.64 -20.61 -76.76
N GLY A 573 -38.95 -21.08 -77.81
CA GLY A 573 -39.46 -22.06 -78.77
C GLY A 573 -39.11 -23.51 -78.42
N THR A 574 -39.52 -24.44 -79.28
CA THR A 574 -39.14 -25.87 -79.20
C THR A 574 -37.69 -26.12 -79.67
N THR A 575 -37.11 -25.17 -80.41
CA THR A 575 -35.68 -25.08 -80.74
C THR A 575 -34.93 -24.24 -79.69
N THR A 576 -33.59 -24.28 -79.71
CA THR A 576 -32.72 -23.56 -78.76
C THR A 576 -33.16 -22.10 -78.59
N PRO A 577 -33.39 -21.62 -77.35
CA PRO A 577 -33.80 -20.24 -77.10
C PRO A 577 -32.77 -19.23 -77.63
N THR A 578 -33.25 -18.16 -78.27
CA THR A 578 -32.39 -17.06 -78.72
C THR A 578 -31.96 -16.24 -77.51
N VAL A 579 -30.70 -16.39 -77.09
CA VAL A 579 -30.17 -15.63 -75.95
C VAL A 579 -29.87 -14.20 -76.39
N VAL A 580 -30.66 -13.25 -75.90
CA VAL A 580 -30.42 -11.80 -76.05
C VAL A 580 -29.45 -11.30 -74.98
N ALA A 581 -28.76 -10.19 -75.27
CA ALA A 581 -27.85 -9.55 -74.31
C ALA A 581 -28.58 -9.23 -73.00
N GLY A 582 -27.99 -9.60 -71.86
CA GLY A 582 -28.55 -9.41 -70.53
C GLY A 582 -29.28 -10.62 -69.93
N VAL A 583 -29.52 -11.69 -70.71
CA VAL A 583 -30.04 -12.96 -70.18
C VAL A 583 -28.90 -13.81 -69.63
N VAL A 584 -29.03 -14.26 -68.38
CA VAL A 584 -28.06 -15.19 -67.77
C VAL A 584 -28.50 -16.62 -68.05
N ALA A 585 -27.77 -17.32 -68.92
CA ALA A 585 -28.01 -18.72 -69.22
C ALA A 585 -27.13 -19.60 -68.32
N VAL A 586 -27.75 -20.47 -67.53
CA VAL A 586 -27.07 -21.50 -66.74
C VAL A 586 -27.34 -22.85 -67.39
N THR A 587 -26.29 -23.43 -67.95
CA THR A 587 -26.31 -24.72 -68.65
C THR A 587 -25.77 -25.79 -67.71
N GLY A 588 -26.49 -26.90 -67.55
CA GLY A 588 -25.91 -28.10 -66.94
C GLY A 588 -26.62 -28.59 -65.68
N GLY A 589 -27.44 -29.63 -65.85
CA GLY A 589 -27.78 -30.52 -64.76
C GLY A 589 -28.20 -31.88 -65.32
N ALA A 590 -27.48 -32.93 -64.92
CA ALA A 590 -28.02 -34.29 -64.99
C ALA A 590 -29.14 -34.47 -63.94
N LYS A 591 -29.97 -35.49 -64.13
CA LYS A 591 -31.14 -35.90 -63.34
C LYS A 591 -31.10 -35.50 -61.85
N GLY A 592 -32.16 -34.84 -61.35
CA GLY A 592 -32.34 -34.49 -59.93
C GLY A 592 -31.47 -33.34 -59.42
N GLY A 593 -30.93 -32.51 -60.33
CA GLY A 593 -30.02 -31.41 -60.00
C GLY A 593 -30.73 -30.10 -59.64
N SER A 594 -29.92 -29.15 -59.17
CA SER A 594 -30.31 -27.77 -58.97
C SER A 594 -29.45 -26.84 -59.84
N LEU A 595 -30.06 -25.97 -60.64
CA LEU A 595 -29.34 -24.93 -61.38
C LEU A 595 -29.30 -23.65 -60.55
N THR A 596 -28.10 -23.09 -60.37
CA THR A 596 -27.88 -21.82 -59.66
C THR A 596 -27.41 -20.76 -60.65
N GLY A 597 -28.18 -19.67 -60.77
CA GLY A 597 -27.77 -18.48 -61.51
C GLY A 597 -27.73 -17.25 -60.61
N THR A 598 -26.89 -16.28 -60.95
CA THR A 598 -26.75 -15.02 -60.21
C THR A 598 -27.48 -13.89 -60.92
N VAL A 599 -28.39 -13.19 -60.23
CA VAL A 599 -29.02 -11.95 -60.75
C VAL A 599 -28.47 -10.71 -60.04
N VAL A 600 -28.51 -9.58 -60.74
CA VAL A 600 -28.13 -8.27 -60.20
C VAL A 600 -29.30 -7.71 -59.40
N ARG A 601 -29.03 -7.22 -58.19
CA ARG A 601 -30.04 -6.55 -57.37
C ARG A 601 -30.27 -5.12 -57.88
N PRO A 602 -31.50 -4.61 -57.87
CA PRO A 602 -31.72 -3.20 -58.17
C PRO A 602 -31.11 -2.33 -57.07
N GLY A 603 -30.64 -1.13 -57.46
CA GLY A 603 -30.16 -0.12 -56.51
C GLY A 603 -31.28 0.48 -55.64
N SER A 604 -32.54 0.39 -56.08
CA SER A 604 -33.74 0.79 -55.35
C SER A 604 -35.00 0.11 -55.93
N GLY A 605 -36.08 0.03 -55.15
CA GLY A 605 -37.36 -0.51 -55.64
C GLY A 605 -37.42 -2.04 -55.70
N THR A 606 -38.17 -2.58 -56.65
CA THR A 606 -38.36 -4.03 -56.82
C THR A 606 -38.30 -4.38 -58.30
N ASP A 607 -37.28 -5.13 -58.70
CA ASP A 607 -37.16 -5.68 -60.05
C ASP A 607 -37.86 -7.03 -60.11
N THR A 608 -38.76 -7.22 -61.08
CA THR A 608 -39.37 -8.53 -61.33
C THR A 608 -38.56 -9.27 -62.38
N TRP A 609 -37.81 -10.27 -61.95
CA TRP A 609 -37.06 -11.16 -62.83
C TRP A 609 -37.93 -12.35 -63.22
N THR A 610 -37.71 -12.86 -64.44
CA THR A 610 -38.41 -14.06 -64.93
C THR A 610 -37.40 -15.18 -65.17
N ALA A 611 -37.59 -16.32 -64.52
CA ALA A 611 -36.85 -17.54 -64.78
C ALA A 611 -37.59 -18.40 -65.81
N TYR A 612 -36.88 -18.87 -66.83
CA TYR A 612 -37.36 -19.81 -67.83
C TYR A 612 -36.57 -21.11 -67.72
N ALA A 613 -37.27 -22.23 -67.52
CA ALA A 613 -36.69 -23.56 -67.58
C ALA A 613 -36.99 -24.18 -68.95
N TRP A 614 -35.96 -24.59 -69.68
CA TRP A 614 -36.08 -25.11 -71.04
C TRP A 614 -35.39 -26.46 -71.21
N ARG A 615 -35.99 -27.28 -72.07
CA ARG A 615 -35.44 -28.55 -72.57
C ARG A 615 -35.74 -28.66 -74.06
N SER A 616 -34.78 -29.20 -74.82
CA SER A 616 -34.95 -29.46 -76.26
C SER A 616 -36.21 -30.28 -76.54
N GLY A 617 -37.03 -29.79 -77.49
CA GLY A 617 -38.29 -30.41 -77.88
C GLY A 617 -39.49 -30.10 -76.97
N GLN A 618 -39.36 -29.23 -75.97
CA GLN A 618 -40.47 -28.80 -75.11
C GLN A 618 -40.61 -27.28 -75.05
N THR A 619 -41.81 -26.80 -74.70
CA THR A 619 -42.07 -25.39 -74.41
C THR A 619 -41.51 -25.02 -73.03
N CYS A 620 -41.05 -23.79 -72.84
CA CYS A 620 -40.57 -23.35 -71.53
C CYS A 620 -41.67 -23.37 -70.45
N LYS A 621 -41.26 -23.62 -69.21
CA LYS A 621 -42.01 -23.18 -68.02
C LYS A 621 -41.35 -21.95 -67.44
N THR A 622 -42.16 -21.07 -66.85
CA THR A 622 -41.69 -19.79 -66.32
C THR A 622 -42.15 -19.58 -64.89
N THR A 623 -41.35 -18.84 -64.13
CA THR A 623 -41.77 -18.26 -62.85
C THR A 623 -41.19 -16.87 -62.74
N THR A 624 -41.87 -15.97 -62.04
CA THR A 624 -41.33 -14.66 -61.70
C THR A 624 -40.87 -14.62 -60.24
N PHE A 625 -39.94 -13.72 -59.95
CA PHE A 625 -39.53 -13.40 -58.59
C PHE A 625 -39.18 -11.93 -58.47
N ALA A 626 -39.57 -11.35 -57.33
CA ALA A 626 -39.27 -9.97 -56.96
C ALA A 626 -37.88 -9.92 -56.31
N VAL A 627 -36.98 -9.16 -56.91
CA VAL A 627 -35.65 -8.86 -56.36
C VAL A 627 -35.69 -7.42 -55.86
N THR A 628 -35.57 -7.27 -54.55
CA THR A 628 -35.35 -5.99 -53.86
C THR A 628 -33.86 -5.82 -53.55
N PRO A 629 -33.40 -4.61 -53.21
CA PRO A 629 -32.03 -4.39 -52.72
C PRO A 629 -31.66 -5.31 -51.53
N SER A 630 -32.66 -5.63 -50.70
CA SER A 630 -32.51 -6.47 -49.51
C SER A 630 -32.62 -7.98 -49.76
N THR A 631 -32.90 -8.42 -50.98
CA THR A 631 -33.12 -9.85 -51.23
C THR A 631 -31.80 -10.62 -51.14
N THR A 632 -31.65 -11.48 -50.13
CA THR A 632 -30.40 -12.21 -49.85
C THR A 632 -30.32 -13.57 -50.53
N THR A 633 -31.45 -14.27 -50.69
CA THR A 633 -31.56 -15.56 -51.38
C THR A 633 -32.98 -15.71 -51.93
N LEU A 634 -33.14 -16.22 -53.15
CA LEU A 634 -34.44 -16.67 -53.65
C LEU A 634 -34.35 -18.11 -54.10
N THR A 635 -35.00 -18.99 -53.35
CA THR A 635 -35.25 -20.34 -53.79
C THR A 635 -36.66 -20.39 -54.37
N LYS A 636 -36.76 -20.67 -55.66
CA LYS A 636 -38.04 -20.86 -56.36
C LYS A 636 -37.97 -22.19 -57.11
N SER A 637 -38.73 -23.15 -56.63
CA SER A 637 -38.96 -24.41 -57.33
C SER A 637 -39.78 -24.13 -58.58
N VAL A 638 -39.29 -24.62 -59.73
CA VAL A 638 -40.05 -24.65 -60.98
C VAL A 638 -40.48 -26.10 -61.17
N SER A 639 -41.67 -26.45 -60.68
CA SER A 639 -42.17 -27.82 -60.79
C SER A 639 -42.66 -28.13 -62.19
N TRP A 640 -42.27 -29.30 -62.68
CA TRP A 640 -42.75 -29.95 -63.89
C TRP A 640 -43.56 -31.19 -63.54
#